data_AF-A0AAC9J682-F1
#
_entry.id   AF-A0AAC9J682-F1
#
_cell.length_a   1.000
_cell.length_b   1.000
_cell.length_c   1.000
_cell.angle_alpha   90.00
_cell.angle_beta   90.00
_cell.angle_gamma   90.00
#
_symmetry.space_group_name_H-M   'P 1'
#
loop_
_entity.id
_entity.type
_entity.pdbx_description
1 polymer ?
#
loop_
_entity_poly.entity_id
_entity_poly.type
_entity_poly.pdbx_seq_one_letter_code
_entity_poly.pdbx_strand_id
1 'polypeptide(L)'
;MLAKLNKFKNLFTRRNSYNNSYISELISSIHRTDIKATILSIIWAAGPVTVIAITLGYYLSHGSVVPSVTVIYFSLYVLFVGLVGFASKIIFDSIRHRKQEEMQERFLSVIEDSYQNLYLAKKLNITNLSDQARNDKIAYEILSKSHPTSKEIFYAFNLHFSKEIAEFAEIVYLHHENGFPLDTQVNKRKLRMFYKQIVNHQNITKELKDKFLKALVGQYASLKHGTNRKIGFLTKIYNSGGQYNLFDLDDANNAIRLFIELLSGRKIYYFRTISKFTDVKKDYLFKSIETLRIKVIEKYNHLLGTYKQCFLTVASVAPNLSLKEVINVSDDILENVKKLEMSLSQLHARKLTKELRKQVLQTKNRFNQNVSIIKTLLKRLNTQLQQWHRLPFNNDDKLINNIEHELVYVFLEDKMRMTLAYQMYEYINHEHDFQTKEQYIKAYARQIVKILKEPLNLEDSSVLTAIEMSRGANLSSIRLSNSTKQKLDTTYNLRKSVKTNIFELRRRIQKILVAQYV
;
A
#
# COMPACT_ATOMS: atom_id res chain seq x y z
N MET A 1 27.07 -25.54 7.96
CA MET A 1 25.87 -25.35 8.81
C MET A 1 25.01 -24.14 8.41
N LEU A 2 25.58 -22.99 8.03
CA LEU A 2 24.83 -21.79 7.59
C LEU A 2 23.94 -21.99 6.34
N ALA A 3 24.32 -22.88 5.42
CA ALA A 3 23.51 -23.19 4.22
C ALA A 3 22.24 -24.02 4.51
N LYS A 4 22.23 -24.82 5.61
CA LYS A 4 21.04 -25.58 6.02
C LYS A 4 19.99 -24.68 6.68
N LEU A 5 20.41 -23.63 7.39
CA LEU A 5 19.52 -22.63 7.99
C LEU A 5 18.74 -21.81 6.94
N ASN A 6 19.38 -21.42 5.84
CA ASN A 6 18.70 -20.71 4.76
C ASN A 6 17.73 -21.60 3.97
N LYS A 7 18.02 -22.91 3.86
CA LYS A 7 17.09 -23.88 3.25
C LYS A 7 15.84 -24.11 4.11
N PHE A 8 15.99 -24.08 5.44
CA PHE A 8 14.85 -24.11 6.38
C PHE A 8 13.99 -22.84 6.32
N LYS A 9 14.61 -21.65 6.18
CA LYS A 9 13.87 -20.39 6.00
C LYS A 9 13.02 -20.37 4.72
N ASN A 10 13.51 -20.98 3.64
CA ASN A 10 12.78 -21.12 2.37
C ASN A 10 11.77 -22.29 2.36
N LEU A 11 11.84 -23.22 3.30
CA LEU A 11 10.84 -24.29 3.47
C LEU A 11 9.64 -23.82 4.32
N PHE A 12 9.84 -22.86 5.21
CA PHE A 12 8.75 -22.24 6.00
C PHE A 12 7.87 -21.28 5.19
N THR A 13 8.29 -20.85 3.99
CA THR A 13 7.44 -20.05 3.09
C THR A 13 6.51 -20.89 2.21
N ARG A 14 6.59 -22.23 2.25
CA ARG A 14 5.87 -23.11 1.31
C ARG A 14 4.78 -24.00 1.89
N ARG A 15 4.52 -23.93 3.19
CA ARG A 15 3.34 -24.58 3.80
C ARG A 15 2.77 -23.66 4.87
N ASN A 16 1.65 -23.02 4.56
CA ASN A 16 0.48 -23.19 5.39
C ASN A 16 -0.80 -22.80 4.64
N SER A 17 -1.79 -23.65 4.89
CA SER A 17 -3.11 -23.78 4.32
C SER A 17 -3.89 -22.48 4.23
N TYR A 18 -4.71 -22.41 3.17
CA TYR A 18 -5.95 -21.65 3.15
C TYR A 18 -6.69 -21.78 4.49
N ASN A 19 -6.60 -20.75 5.33
CA ASN A 19 -7.61 -20.45 6.32
C ASN A 19 -8.12 -19.04 6.02
N ASN A 20 -9.25 -18.99 5.31
CA ASN A 20 -10.05 -17.80 5.08
C ASN A 20 -10.67 -17.41 6.43
N SER A 21 -10.02 -16.54 7.20
CA SER A 21 -10.51 -16.22 8.55
C SER A 21 -10.08 -14.84 9.06
N TYR A 22 -10.11 -13.79 8.22
CA TYR A 22 -9.97 -12.44 8.77
C TYR A 22 -11.28 -11.94 9.40
N ILE A 23 -12.43 -12.42 8.90
CA ILE A 23 -13.74 -12.10 9.46
C ILE A 23 -14.10 -13.07 10.59
N SER A 24 -13.74 -14.35 10.51
CA SER A 24 -14.06 -15.29 11.60
C SER A 24 -13.19 -15.14 12.85
N GLU A 25 -12.06 -14.42 12.84
CA GLU A 25 -11.35 -14.06 14.08
C GLU A 25 -11.72 -12.67 14.63
N LEU A 26 -12.12 -11.72 13.77
CA LEU A 26 -12.68 -10.43 14.20
C LEU A 26 -14.18 -10.52 14.58
N ILE A 27 -14.88 -11.59 14.14
CA ILE A 27 -16.31 -11.86 14.38
C ILE A 27 -16.52 -13.24 15.08
N SER A 28 -15.50 -14.01 15.45
CA SER A 28 -15.66 -14.97 16.56
C SER A 28 -15.67 -14.14 17.86
N SER A 29 -16.77 -13.50 18.25
CA SER A 29 -17.91 -14.20 18.82
C SER A 29 -17.43 -15.40 19.62
N ILE A 30 -17.15 -15.17 20.90
CA ILE A 30 -17.75 -15.97 21.97
C ILE A 30 -17.75 -17.47 21.61
N HIS A 31 -16.57 -18.07 21.46
CA HIS A 31 -16.50 -19.42 21.98
C HIS A 31 -16.30 -19.23 23.46
N ARG A 32 -17.42 -19.31 24.20
CA ARG A 32 -17.35 -19.84 25.56
C ARG A 32 -16.43 -21.04 25.42
N THR A 33 -15.23 -20.99 26.00
CA THR A 33 -14.53 -22.22 26.38
C THR A 33 -15.62 -23.13 26.91
N ASP A 34 -15.73 -24.35 26.38
CA ASP A 34 -16.76 -25.28 26.81
C ASP A 34 -16.47 -25.60 28.28
N ILE A 35 -16.93 -24.71 29.16
CA ILE A 35 -16.82 -24.76 30.61
C ILE A 35 -17.48 -26.06 31.04
N LYS A 36 -18.53 -26.48 30.32
CA LYS A 36 -19.17 -27.78 30.42
C LYS A 36 -18.19 -28.94 30.14
N ALA A 37 -17.42 -28.92 29.06
CA ALA A 37 -16.46 -29.99 28.76
C ALA A 37 -15.28 -30.01 29.75
N THR A 38 -14.82 -28.84 30.21
CA THR A 38 -13.72 -28.75 31.18
C THR A 38 -14.18 -29.24 32.57
N ILE A 39 -15.37 -28.84 33.03
CA ILE A 39 -15.98 -29.35 34.27
C ILE A 39 -16.21 -30.87 34.19
N LEU A 40 -16.72 -31.37 33.07
CA LEU A 40 -16.92 -32.81 32.85
C LEU A 40 -15.60 -33.58 32.91
N SER A 41 -14.51 -33.03 32.34
CA SER A 41 -13.18 -33.66 32.40
C SER A 41 -12.61 -33.73 33.82
N ILE A 42 -12.88 -32.72 34.66
CA ILE A 42 -12.43 -32.69 36.06
C ILE A 42 -13.22 -33.71 36.88
N ILE A 43 -14.55 -33.80 36.68
CA ILE A 43 -15.41 -34.78 37.35
C ILE A 43 -15.02 -36.22 36.92
N TRP A 44 -14.75 -36.43 35.63
CA TRP A 44 -14.30 -37.72 35.11
C TRP A 44 -12.92 -38.14 35.63
N ALA A 45 -12.00 -37.19 35.73
CA ALA A 45 -10.67 -37.43 36.28
C ALA A 45 -10.72 -37.71 37.80
N ALA A 46 -11.46 -36.89 38.56
CA ALA A 46 -11.56 -37.00 40.02
C ALA A 46 -12.38 -38.19 40.51
N GLY A 47 -13.33 -38.70 39.71
CA GLY A 47 -14.13 -39.87 40.04
C GLY A 47 -13.56 -41.15 39.42
N PRO A 48 -14.09 -41.62 38.26
CA PRO A 48 -13.76 -42.94 37.73
C PRO A 48 -12.27 -43.22 37.54
N VAL A 49 -11.53 -42.27 36.96
CA VAL A 49 -10.11 -42.48 36.60
C VAL A 49 -9.23 -42.60 37.84
N THR A 50 -9.43 -41.72 38.82
CA THR A 50 -8.66 -41.75 40.08
C THR A 50 -8.99 -42.99 40.91
N VAL A 51 -10.26 -43.38 40.98
CA VAL A 51 -10.68 -44.62 41.67
C VAL A 51 -10.02 -45.84 41.02
N ILE A 52 -10.10 -45.97 39.69
CA ILE A 52 -9.47 -47.10 38.97
C ILE A 52 -7.95 -47.10 39.17
N ALA A 53 -7.30 -45.95 39.04
CA ALA A 53 -5.84 -45.83 39.17
C ALA A 53 -5.35 -46.21 40.58
N ILE A 54 -6.07 -45.79 41.62
CA ILE A 54 -5.71 -46.07 43.01
C ILE A 54 -6.01 -47.52 43.37
N THR A 55 -7.19 -48.03 42.99
CA THR A 55 -7.56 -49.44 43.23
C THR A 55 -6.59 -50.38 42.54
N LEU A 56 -6.25 -50.12 41.27
CA LEU A 56 -5.31 -50.95 40.52
C LEU A 56 -3.87 -50.83 41.06
N GLY A 57 -3.39 -49.61 41.30
CA GLY A 57 -2.02 -49.38 41.78
C GLY A 57 -1.77 -49.95 43.17
N TYR A 58 -2.73 -49.82 44.09
CA TYR A 58 -2.62 -50.37 45.43
C TYR A 58 -2.76 -51.90 45.43
N TYR A 59 -3.66 -52.45 44.62
CA TYR A 59 -3.80 -53.90 44.47
C TYR A 59 -2.53 -54.55 43.94
N LEU A 60 -1.90 -53.95 42.92
CA LEU A 60 -0.61 -54.42 42.39
C LEU A 60 0.54 -54.32 43.40
N SER A 61 0.50 -53.33 44.29
CA SER A 61 1.58 -53.08 45.25
C SER A 61 1.44 -53.84 46.57
N HIS A 62 0.22 -54.10 47.05
CA HIS A 62 -0.04 -54.63 48.39
C HIS A 62 -0.99 -55.85 48.39
N GLY A 63 -1.42 -56.34 47.22
CA GLY A 63 -2.24 -57.56 47.07
C GLY A 63 -3.64 -57.50 47.70
N SER A 64 -4.07 -56.32 48.14
CA SER A 64 -5.31 -56.11 48.92
C SER A 64 -6.10 -54.92 48.39
N VAL A 65 -7.40 -54.88 48.72
CA VAL A 65 -8.31 -53.81 48.27
C VAL A 65 -8.04 -52.54 49.08
N VAL A 66 -8.05 -51.40 48.40
CA VAL A 66 -7.81 -50.08 49.00
C VAL A 66 -8.86 -49.76 50.07
N PRO A 67 -8.46 -49.28 51.26
CA PRO A 67 -9.41 -48.75 52.25
C PRO A 67 -10.23 -47.58 51.69
N SER A 68 -11.55 -47.58 51.91
CA SER A 68 -12.46 -46.57 51.37
C SER A 68 -12.08 -45.13 51.74
N VAL A 69 -11.49 -44.93 52.91
CA VAL A 69 -11.01 -43.62 53.39
C VAL A 69 -9.92 -43.05 52.46
N THR A 70 -9.01 -43.89 51.97
CA THR A 70 -7.92 -43.48 51.06
C THR A 70 -8.45 -43.12 49.68
N VAL A 71 -9.42 -43.87 49.16
CA VAL A 71 -10.08 -43.56 47.88
C VAL A 71 -10.78 -42.21 47.94
N ILE A 72 -11.51 -41.94 49.03
CA ILE A 72 -12.22 -40.67 49.23
C ILE A 72 -11.22 -39.51 49.35
N TYR A 73 -10.16 -39.67 50.13
CA TYR A 73 -9.12 -38.64 50.30
C TYR A 73 -8.48 -38.22 48.97
N PHE A 74 -8.02 -39.18 48.17
CA PHE A 74 -7.39 -38.87 46.89
C PHE A 74 -8.37 -38.34 45.85
N SER A 75 -9.61 -38.82 45.83
CA SER A 75 -10.65 -38.28 44.93
C SER A 75 -10.93 -36.80 45.26
N LEU A 76 -11.01 -36.44 46.55
CA LEU A 76 -11.15 -35.05 46.99
C LEU A 76 -9.90 -34.21 46.67
N TYR A 77 -8.70 -34.77 46.84
CA TYR A 77 -7.44 -34.11 46.47
C TYR A 77 -7.38 -33.81 44.97
N VAL A 78 -7.68 -34.78 44.11
CA VAL A 78 -7.69 -34.59 42.64
C VAL A 78 -8.76 -33.60 42.22
N LEU A 79 -9.93 -33.62 42.87
CA LEU A 79 -10.98 -32.63 42.67
C LEU A 79 -10.48 -31.22 43.02
N PHE A 80 -9.81 -31.05 44.16
CA PHE A 80 -9.26 -29.76 44.58
C PHE A 80 -8.17 -29.26 43.63
N VAL A 81 -7.22 -30.11 43.24
CA VAL A 81 -6.17 -29.77 42.27
C VAL A 81 -6.77 -29.43 40.90
N GLY A 82 -7.79 -30.17 40.46
CA GLY A 82 -8.54 -29.89 39.24
C GLY A 82 -9.27 -28.54 39.29
N LEU A 83 -9.88 -28.18 40.44
CA LEU A 83 -10.49 -26.87 40.65
C LEU A 83 -9.47 -25.73 40.63
N VAL A 84 -8.30 -25.90 41.26
CA VAL A 84 -7.22 -24.91 41.22
C VAL A 84 -6.69 -24.72 39.79
N GLY A 85 -6.49 -25.81 39.05
CA GLY A 85 -6.11 -25.76 37.64
C GLY A 85 -7.15 -25.08 36.75
N PHE A 86 -8.44 -25.33 37.01
CA PHE A 86 -9.54 -24.66 36.31
C PHE A 86 -9.60 -23.16 36.61
N ALA A 87 -9.50 -22.76 37.88
CA ALA A 87 -9.46 -21.36 38.28
C ALA A 87 -8.25 -20.64 37.65
N SER A 88 -7.08 -21.27 37.65
CA SER A 88 -5.87 -20.75 37.00
C SER A 88 -6.08 -20.54 35.50
N LYS A 89 -6.71 -21.51 34.81
CA LYS A 89 -7.04 -21.40 33.39
C LYS A 89 -8.01 -20.25 33.10
N ILE A 90 -9.07 -20.09 33.91
CA ILE A 90 -10.01 -18.95 33.77
C ILE A 90 -9.28 -17.62 33.91
N ILE A 91 -8.42 -17.48 34.92
CA ILE A 91 -7.65 -16.25 35.14
C ILE A 91 -6.73 -15.97 33.95
N PHE A 92 -6.01 -16.99 33.47
CA PHE A 92 -5.11 -16.86 32.34
C PHE A 92 -5.84 -16.50 31.05
N ASP A 93 -6.96 -17.17 30.76
CA ASP A 93 -7.79 -16.90 29.59
C ASP A 93 -8.39 -15.49 29.68
N SER A 94 -8.88 -15.05 30.85
CA SER A 94 -9.39 -13.70 31.07
C SER A 94 -8.32 -12.61 30.83
N ILE A 95 -7.11 -12.79 31.38
CA ILE A 95 -5.98 -11.87 31.13
C ILE A 95 -5.62 -11.84 29.65
N ARG A 96 -5.64 -13.00 28.97
CA ARG A 96 -5.35 -13.10 27.55
C ARG A 96 -6.42 -12.41 26.71
N HIS A 97 -7.71 -12.57 27.05
CA HIS A 97 -8.82 -11.90 26.38
C HIS A 97 -8.72 -10.39 26.50
N ARG A 98 -8.49 -9.86 27.70
CA ARG A 98 -8.31 -8.42 27.90
C ARG A 98 -7.15 -7.87 27.06
N LYS A 99 -6.01 -8.57 27.01
CA LYS A 99 -4.87 -8.17 26.16
C LYS A 99 -5.23 -8.20 24.67
N GLN A 100 -6.06 -9.15 24.22
CA GLN A 100 -6.52 -9.23 22.84
C GLN A 100 -7.47 -8.08 22.48
N GLU A 101 -8.42 -7.77 23.37
CA GLU A 101 -9.35 -6.64 23.23
C GLU A 101 -8.59 -5.31 23.16
N GLU A 102 -7.66 -5.06 24.09
CA GLU A 102 -6.82 -3.85 24.08
C GLU A 102 -6.01 -3.73 22.77
N MET A 103 -5.46 -4.83 22.27
CA MET A 103 -4.73 -4.84 21.00
C MET A 103 -5.65 -4.57 19.80
N GLN A 104 -6.88 -5.06 19.82
CA GLN A 104 -7.88 -4.81 18.80
C GLN A 104 -8.34 -3.35 18.81
N GLU A 105 -8.60 -2.77 19.97
CA GLU A 105 -8.94 -1.36 20.11
C GLU A 105 -7.82 -0.46 19.59
N ARG A 106 -6.57 -0.74 19.96
CA ARG A 106 -5.39 -0.03 19.43
C ARG A 106 -5.29 -0.14 17.92
N PHE A 107 -5.52 -1.33 17.37
CA PHE A 107 -5.53 -1.54 15.92
C PHE A 107 -6.62 -0.71 15.23
N LEU A 108 -7.84 -0.71 15.78
CA LEU A 108 -8.94 0.09 15.25
C LEU A 108 -8.66 1.59 15.35
N SER A 109 -8.12 2.07 16.46
CA SER A 109 -7.68 3.48 16.62
C SER A 109 -6.72 3.88 15.52
N VAL A 110 -5.68 3.08 15.25
CA VAL A 110 -4.69 3.36 14.20
C VAL A 110 -5.32 3.39 12.82
N ILE A 111 -6.27 2.49 12.53
CA ILE A 111 -7.04 2.51 11.28
C ILE A 111 -7.83 3.81 11.17
N GLU A 112 -8.55 4.21 12.21
CA GLU A 112 -9.33 5.45 12.23
C GLU A 112 -8.42 6.68 12.00
N ASP A 113 -7.33 6.78 12.75
CA ASP A 113 -6.34 7.85 12.62
C ASP A 113 -5.71 7.87 11.23
N SER A 114 -5.47 6.71 10.63
CA SER A 114 -4.96 6.61 9.25
C SER A 114 -5.97 7.21 8.26
N TYR A 115 -7.27 6.93 8.40
CA TYR A 115 -8.29 7.55 7.54
C TYR A 115 -8.43 9.05 7.76
N GLN A 116 -8.38 9.50 9.00
CA GLN A 116 -8.41 10.92 9.31
C GLN A 116 -7.22 11.64 8.67
N ASN A 117 -6.02 11.09 8.81
CA ASN A 117 -4.81 11.62 8.18
C ASN A 117 -4.86 11.58 6.65
N LEU A 118 -5.43 10.51 6.07
CA LEU A 118 -5.65 10.41 4.63
C LEU A 118 -6.57 11.54 4.11
N TYR A 119 -7.66 11.80 4.83
CA TYR A 119 -8.61 12.87 4.50
C TYR A 119 -7.99 14.25 4.71
N LEU A 120 -7.27 14.47 5.81
CA LEU A 120 -6.60 15.73 6.10
C LEU A 120 -5.52 16.04 5.08
N ALA A 121 -4.72 15.05 4.66
CA ALA A 121 -3.72 15.21 3.60
C ALA A 121 -4.37 15.69 2.30
N LYS A 122 -5.48 15.06 1.91
CA LYS A 122 -6.26 15.46 0.74
C LYS A 122 -6.83 16.88 0.90
N LYS A 123 -7.43 17.21 2.04
CA LYS A 123 -8.00 18.53 2.33
C LYS A 123 -6.94 19.63 2.20
N LEU A 124 -5.80 19.48 2.87
CA LEU A 124 -4.71 20.47 2.85
C LEU A 124 -4.11 20.64 1.45
N ASN A 125 -4.02 19.55 0.67
CA ASN A 125 -3.54 19.63 -0.70
C ASN A 125 -4.51 20.41 -1.61
N ILE A 126 -5.81 20.42 -1.31
CA ILE A 126 -6.84 21.13 -2.08
C ILE A 126 -6.97 22.59 -1.63
N THR A 127 -6.84 22.88 -0.33
CA THR A 127 -7.01 24.24 0.22
C THR A 127 -5.96 25.23 -0.26
N ASN A 128 -4.76 24.76 -0.61
CA ASN A 128 -3.65 25.60 -1.04
C ASN A 128 -3.69 25.94 -2.55
N LEU A 129 -4.73 25.51 -3.27
CA LEU A 129 -4.89 25.72 -4.70
C LEU A 129 -5.76 26.94 -5.00
N SER A 130 -5.50 27.61 -6.13
CA SER A 130 -6.40 28.63 -6.70
C SER A 130 -7.79 28.05 -6.98
N ASP A 131 -8.83 28.89 -7.02
CA ASP A 131 -10.22 28.45 -7.23
C ASP A 131 -10.41 27.54 -8.45
N GLN A 132 -9.82 27.87 -9.60
CA GLN A 132 -9.91 27.03 -10.80
C GLN A 132 -9.22 25.67 -10.59
N ALA A 133 -7.95 25.65 -10.16
CA ALA A 133 -7.21 24.42 -9.91
C ALA A 133 -7.86 23.57 -8.80
N ARG A 134 -8.51 24.20 -7.82
CA ARG A 134 -9.30 23.55 -6.78
C ARG A 134 -10.51 22.85 -7.39
N ASN A 135 -11.29 23.54 -8.23
CA ASN A 135 -12.44 22.98 -8.91
C ASN A 135 -12.05 21.84 -9.86
N ASP A 136 -10.94 21.97 -10.59
CA ASP A 136 -10.37 20.92 -11.43
C ASP A 136 -10.03 19.68 -10.60
N LYS A 137 -9.32 19.86 -9.48
CA LYS A 137 -8.91 18.73 -8.62
C LYS A 137 -10.11 18.07 -7.95
N ILE A 138 -11.10 18.83 -7.50
CA ILE A 138 -12.33 18.28 -6.90
C ILE A 138 -13.11 17.46 -7.95
N ALA A 139 -13.34 18.01 -9.14
CA ALA A 139 -14.05 17.31 -10.21
C ALA A 139 -13.29 16.03 -10.63
N TYR A 140 -11.96 16.12 -10.80
CA TYR A 140 -11.11 14.98 -11.12
C TYR A 140 -11.23 13.87 -10.07
N GLU A 141 -11.16 14.21 -8.78
CA GLU A 141 -11.23 13.26 -7.68
C GLU A 141 -12.60 12.57 -7.59
N ILE A 142 -13.69 13.32 -7.78
CA ILE A 142 -15.05 12.78 -7.78
C ILE A 142 -15.25 11.83 -8.96
N LEU A 143 -14.90 12.26 -10.17
CA LEU A 143 -15.03 11.43 -11.38
C LEU A 143 -14.03 10.26 -11.42
N SER A 144 -13.07 10.24 -10.51
CA SER A 144 -12.15 9.11 -10.30
C SER A 144 -12.66 8.09 -9.28
N LYS A 145 -13.77 8.37 -8.59
CA LYS A 145 -14.40 7.39 -7.71
C LYS A 145 -14.91 6.21 -8.55
N SER A 146 -14.89 5.03 -7.94
CA SER A 146 -15.46 3.85 -8.59
C SER A 146 -16.98 3.85 -8.59
N HIS A 147 -17.57 4.38 -7.51
CA HIS A 147 -19.01 4.51 -7.33
C HIS A 147 -19.29 5.92 -6.79
N PRO A 148 -19.17 6.97 -7.62
CA PRO A 148 -19.62 8.30 -7.22
C PRO A 148 -21.15 8.30 -7.05
N THR A 149 -21.69 9.11 -6.15
CA THR A 149 -23.16 9.25 -6.09
C THR A 149 -23.67 10.11 -7.24
N SER A 150 -24.96 10.01 -7.57
CA SER A 150 -25.59 10.87 -8.60
C SER A 150 -25.37 12.36 -8.31
N LYS A 151 -25.48 12.76 -7.04
CA LYS A 151 -25.21 14.12 -6.56
C LYS A 151 -23.76 14.53 -6.65
N GLU A 152 -22.82 13.60 -6.44
CA GLU A 152 -21.41 13.87 -6.65
C GLU A 152 -21.11 14.13 -8.13
N ILE A 153 -21.71 13.37 -9.04
CA ILE A 153 -21.58 13.59 -10.48
C ILE A 153 -22.16 14.94 -10.88
N PHE A 154 -23.39 15.24 -10.45
CA PHE A 154 -24.01 16.54 -10.66
C PHE A 154 -23.07 17.67 -10.20
N TYR A 155 -22.57 17.58 -8.96
CA TYR A 155 -21.68 18.59 -8.39
C TYR A 155 -20.38 18.73 -9.22
N ALA A 156 -19.75 17.63 -9.61
CA ALA A 156 -18.51 17.66 -10.41
C ALA A 156 -18.70 18.35 -11.77
N PHE A 157 -19.83 18.12 -12.45
CA PHE A 157 -20.15 18.81 -13.70
C PHE A 157 -20.51 20.29 -13.47
N ASN A 158 -21.29 20.60 -12.44
CA ASN A 158 -21.74 21.96 -12.14
C ASN A 158 -20.59 22.89 -11.71
N LEU A 159 -19.42 22.36 -11.34
CA LEU A 159 -18.21 23.16 -11.10
C LEU A 159 -17.64 23.80 -12.38
N HIS A 160 -17.93 23.24 -13.56
CA HIS A 160 -17.31 23.64 -14.83
C HIS A 160 -18.30 23.90 -15.96
N PHE A 161 -19.51 23.37 -15.86
CA PHE A 161 -20.52 23.41 -16.92
C PHE A 161 -21.86 23.93 -16.41
N SER A 162 -22.77 24.21 -17.34
CA SER A 162 -24.12 24.61 -16.99
C SER A 162 -24.85 23.52 -16.22
N LYS A 163 -25.82 23.94 -15.42
CA LYS A 163 -26.72 23.05 -14.67
C LYS A 163 -27.37 22.00 -15.56
N GLU A 164 -27.69 22.34 -16.81
CA GLU A 164 -28.31 21.39 -17.75
C GLU A 164 -27.40 20.20 -18.09
N ILE A 165 -26.09 20.43 -18.29
CA ILE A 165 -25.13 19.32 -18.51
C ILE A 165 -25.02 18.47 -17.25
N ALA A 166 -24.98 19.11 -16.08
CA ALA A 166 -24.88 18.43 -14.80
C ALA A 166 -26.10 17.54 -14.51
N GLU A 167 -27.31 18.04 -14.75
CA GLU A 167 -28.56 17.26 -14.64
C GLU A 167 -28.57 16.10 -15.64
N PHE A 168 -28.14 16.32 -16.88
CA PHE A 168 -28.05 15.25 -17.86
C PHE A 168 -27.06 14.16 -17.45
N ALA A 169 -25.87 14.52 -16.95
CA ALA A 169 -24.90 13.56 -16.43
C ALA A 169 -25.44 12.78 -15.22
N GLU A 170 -26.19 13.44 -14.33
CA GLU A 170 -26.89 12.79 -13.22
C GLU A 170 -27.90 11.74 -13.73
N ILE A 171 -28.71 12.10 -14.73
CA ILE A 171 -29.69 11.20 -15.35
C ILE A 171 -28.98 10.01 -16.03
N VAL A 172 -27.92 10.27 -16.80
CA VAL A 172 -27.11 9.22 -17.44
C VAL A 172 -26.64 8.20 -16.41
N TYR A 173 -26.13 8.68 -15.27
CA TYR A 173 -25.68 7.82 -14.18
C TYR A 173 -26.81 6.97 -13.61
N LEU A 174 -27.94 7.59 -13.28
CA LEU A 174 -29.10 6.87 -12.72
C LEU A 174 -29.61 5.79 -13.68
N HIS A 175 -29.68 6.08 -14.97
CA HIS A 175 -30.08 5.08 -15.95
C HIS A 175 -29.06 3.94 -16.07
N HIS A 176 -27.76 4.26 -16.08
CA HIS A 176 -26.71 3.26 -16.19
C HIS A 176 -26.69 2.30 -15.00
N GLU A 177 -26.71 2.81 -13.77
CA GLU A 177 -26.64 1.99 -12.55
C GLU A 177 -27.88 1.11 -12.35
N ASN A 178 -29.05 1.55 -12.82
CA ASN A 178 -30.30 0.79 -12.69
C ASN A 178 -30.63 -0.05 -13.92
N GLY A 179 -29.80 -0.03 -14.97
CA GLY A 179 -30.05 -0.77 -16.21
C GLY A 179 -31.24 -0.24 -17.03
N PHE A 180 -31.62 1.03 -16.85
CA PHE A 180 -32.74 1.63 -17.57
C PHE A 180 -32.31 2.13 -18.95
N PRO A 181 -33.15 2.00 -19.99
CA PRO A 181 -32.85 2.53 -21.31
C PRO A 181 -32.77 4.07 -21.28
N LEU A 182 -31.75 4.64 -21.94
CA LEU A 182 -31.57 6.10 -22.08
C LEU A 182 -31.67 6.56 -23.54
N ASP A 183 -31.76 5.63 -24.50
CA ASP A 183 -31.59 5.85 -25.95
C ASP A 183 -32.78 6.51 -26.66
N THR A 184 -33.26 7.64 -26.15
CA THR A 184 -34.24 8.48 -26.85
C THR A 184 -33.54 9.42 -27.85
N GLN A 185 -34.26 9.84 -28.90
CA GLN A 185 -33.74 10.82 -29.87
C GLN A 185 -33.34 12.14 -29.20
N VAL A 186 -34.09 12.57 -28.18
CA VAL A 186 -33.79 13.79 -27.39
C VAL A 186 -32.47 13.63 -26.64
N ASN A 187 -32.27 12.51 -25.95
CA ASN A 187 -31.03 12.26 -25.21
C ASN A 187 -29.83 12.11 -26.13
N LYS A 188 -29.99 11.49 -27.32
CA LYS A 188 -28.94 11.42 -28.34
C LYS A 188 -28.53 12.81 -28.84
N ARG A 189 -29.49 13.72 -29.03
CA ARG A 189 -29.21 15.13 -29.39
C ARG A 189 -28.47 15.85 -28.26
N LYS A 190 -28.96 15.75 -27.02
CA LYS A 190 -28.30 16.32 -25.82
C LYS A 190 -26.87 15.81 -25.66
N LEU A 191 -26.66 14.49 -25.76
CA LEU A 191 -25.35 13.86 -25.68
C LEU A 191 -24.37 14.47 -26.69
N ARG A 192 -24.75 14.58 -27.97
CA ARG A 192 -23.90 15.17 -29.02
C ARG A 192 -23.57 16.64 -28.74
N MET A 193 -24.54 17.41 -28.26
CA MET A 193 -24.36 18.82 -27.92
C MET A 193 -23.38 18.99 -26.76
N PHE A 194 -23.61 18.28 -25.65
CA PHE A 194 -22.77 18.37 -24.46
C PHE A 194 -21.37 17.79 -24.68
N TYR A 195 -21.24 16.73 -25.49
CA TYR A 195 -19.94 16.21 -25.89
C TYR A 195 -19.08 17.29 -26.57
N LYS A 196 -19.67 18.03 -27.53
CA LYS A 196 -18.97 19.15 -28.20
C LYS A 196 -18.58 20.26 -27.22
N GLN A 197 -19.46 20.61 -26.30
CA GLN A 197 -19.18 21.64 -25.28
C GLN A 197 -18.01 21.26 -24.37
N ILE A 198 -17.94 20.00 -23.92
CA ILE A 198 -16.84 19.51 -23.08
C ILE A 198 -15.51 19.50 -23.84
N VAL A 199 -15.50 19.02 -25.09
CA VAL A 199 -14.29 18.98 -25.92
C VAL A 199 -13.74 20.39 -26.16
N ASN A 200 -14.62 21.34 -26.47
CA ASN A 200 -14.24 22.71 -26.82
C ASN A 200 -13.90 23.60 -25.61
N HIS A 201 -14.11 23.14 -24.38
CA HIS A 201 -13.86 23.93 -23.18
C HIS A 201 -12.37 24.24 -23.00
N GLN A 202 -11.94 25.51 -23.04
CA GLN A 202 -10.50 25.84 -23.09
C GLN A 202 -9.78 25.68 -21.74
N ASN A 203 -10.47 25.90 -20.63
CA ASN A 203 -9.85 26.00 -19.29
C ASN A 203 -9.75 24.68 -18.51
N ILE A 204 -9.92 23.53 -19.18
CA ILE A 204 -9.89 22.19 -18.56
C ILE A 204 -8.79 21.34 -19.21
N THR A 205 -8.02 20.63 -18.39
CA THR A 205 -6.97 19.73 -18.88
C THR A 205 -7.54 18.58 -19.71
N LYS A 206 -6.75 18.03 -20.64
CA LYS A 206 -7.18 16.90 -21.48
C LYS A 206 -7.63 15.69 -20.66
N GLU A 207 -6.91 15.37 -19.59
CA GLU A 207 -7.25 14.24 -18.72
C GLU A 207 -8.59 14.42 -18.00
N LEU A 208 -8.89 15.64 -17.55
CA LEU A 208 -10.15 15.93 -16.89
C LEU A 208 -11.31 15.95 -17.91
N LYS A 209 -11.09 16.46 -19.12
CA LYS A 209 -12.06 16.32 -20.23
C LYS A 209 -12.39 14.85 -20.50
N ASP A 210 -11.39 13.99 -20.60
CA ASP A 210 -11.60 12.55 -20.82
C ASP A 210 -12.46 11.92 -19.72
N LYS A 211 -12.33 12.37 -18.46
CA LYS A 211 -13.19 11.93 -17.36
C LYS A 211 -14.63 12.42 -17.50
N PHE A 212 -14.83 13.70 -17.84
CA PHE A 212 -16.17 14.23 -18.10
C PHE A 212 -16.84 13.48 -19.25
N LEU A 213 -16.13 13.24 -20.35
CA LEU A 213 -16.66 12.52 -21.51
C LEU A 213 -17.03 11.08 -21.18
N LYS A 214 -16.22 10.38 -20.38
CA LYS A 214 -16.54 9.03 -19.89
C LYS A 214 -17.77 9.04 -18.98
N ALA A 215 -17.86 9.98 -18.05
CA ALA A 215 -19.02 10.11 -17.17
C ALA A 215 -20.31 10.42 -17.94
N LEU A 216 -20.23 11.23 -19.02
CA LEU A 216 -21.35 11.58 -19.89
C LEU A 216 -21.96 10.37 -20.63
N VAL A 217 -21.22 9.25 -20.71
CA VAL A 217 -21.69 7.97 -21.29
C VAL A 217 -21.85 6.87 -20.23
N GLY A 218 -21.86 7.22 -18.95
CA GLY A 218 -22.03 6.28 -17.84
C GLY A 218 -20.79 5.45 -17.51
N GLN A 219 -19.61 5.80 -18.03
CA GLN A 219 -18.38 5.04 -17.79
C GLN A 219 -17.58 5.64 -16.62
N TYR A 220 -17.36 4.84 -15.57
CA TYR A 220 -16.61 5.23 -14.36
C TYR A 220 -15.41 4.32 -14.08
N ALA A 221 -14.61 4.69 -13.09
CA ALA A 221 -13.41 3.94 -12.73
C ALA A 221 -13.75 2.55 -12.19
N SER A 222 -13.34 1.50 -12.89
CA SER A 222 -13.59 0.13 -12.43
C SER A 222 -12.81 -0.20 -11.14
N LEU A 223 -13.49 -0.78 -10.15
CA LEU A 223 -12.86 -1.35 -8.95
C LEU A 223 -11.73 -2.34 -9.28
N LYS A 224 -11.88 -3.09 -10.38
CA LYS A 224 -10.92 -4.13 -10.78
C LYS A 224 -9.57 -3.56 -11.19
N HIS A 225 -9.56 -2.36 -11.75
CA HIS A 225 -8.34 -1.71 -12.23
C HIS A 225 -7.57 -0.99 -11.11
N GLY A 226 -8.24 -0.65 -10.01
CA GLY A 226 -7.66 0.16 -8.93
C GLY A 226 -7.25 1.56 -9.40
N THR A 227 -6.41 2.24 -8.63
CA THR A 227 -5.81 3.52 -9.03
C THR A 227 -4.31 3.39 -9.17
N ASN A 228 -3.73 4.24 -10.01
CA ASN A 228 -2.28 4.42 -10.02
C ASN A 228 -1.81 4.97 -8.67
N ARG A 229 -0.64 4.50 -8.23
CA ARG A 229 0.10 5.16 -7.17
C ARG A 229 1.02 6.22 -7.77
N LYS A 230 1.39 7.19 -6.96
CA LYS A 230 2.37 8.20 -7.35
C LYS A 230 3.76 7.58 -7.41
N ILE A 231 4.46 7.71 -8.52
CA ILE A 231 5.80 7.13 -8.69
C ILE A 231 6.79 7.81 -7.72
N GLY A 232 7.67 7.03 -7.10
CA GLY A 232 8.73 7.51 -6.22
C GLY A 232 8.28 7.94 -4.82
N PHE A 233 7.00 7.77 -4.43
CA PHE A 233 6.51 8.24 -3.14
C PHE A 233 7.23 7.58 -1.95
N LEU A 234 7.48 6.26 -2.00
CA LEU A 234 8.20 5.54 -0.95
C LEU A 234 9.65 5.96 -0.95
N THR A 235 10.27 5.99 -2.13
CA THR A 235 11.66 6.42 -2.30
C THR A 235 11.91 7.80 -1.72
N LYS A 236 11.03 8.78 -2.02
CA LYS A 236 11.14 10.16 -1.51
C LYS A 236 10.97 10.25 0.00
N ILE A 237 9.97 9.57 0.57
CA ILE A 237 9.76 9.58 2.02
C ILE A 237 10.92 8.88 2.73
N TYR A 238 11.34 7.71 2.24
CA TYR A 238 12.44 6.93 2.82
C TYR A 238 13.76 7.73 2.87
N ASN A 239 14.13 8.35 1.76
CA ASN A 239 15.39 9.09 1.67
C ASN A 239 15.29 10.54 2.19
N SER A 240 14.13 10.96 2.68
CA SER A 240 13.97 12.32 3.21
C SER A 240 14.80 12.57 4.48
N GLY A 241 15.22 11.52 5.19
CA GLY A 241 16.06 11.65 6.39
C GLY A 241 15.45 12.52 7.49
N GLY A 242 14.12 12.72 7.51
CA GLY A 242 13.43 13.62 8.45
C GLY A 242 13.17 15.04 7.93
N GLN A 243 13.63 15.38 6.71
CA GLN A 243 13.35 16.68 6.10
C GLN A 243 12.01 16.64 5.34
N TYR A 244 10.96 17.16 5.97
CA TYR A 244 9.58 17.18 5.45
C TYR A 244 9.40 18.00 4.16
N ASN A 245 10.42 18.73 3.73
CA ASN A 245 10.40 19.51 2.49
C ASN A 245 10.72 18.65 1.26
N LEU A 246 11.25 17.44 1.43
CA LEU A 246 11.67 16.54 0.33
C LEU A 246 10.53 15.72 -0.30
N PHE A 247 9.33 15.77 0.27
CA PHE A 247 8.14 15.11 -0.25
C PHE A 247 6.89 15.96 0.03
N ASP A 248 5.85 15.78 -0.78
CA ASP A 248 4.62 16.57 -0.68
C ASP A 248 3.48 15.79 0.02
N LEU A 249 2.34 16.45 0.21
CA LEU A 249 1.15 15.84 0.81
C LEU A 249 0.56 14.70 -0.05
N ASP A 250 0.77 14.71 -1.37
CA ASP A 250 0.36 13.61 -2.24
C ASP A 250 1.23 12.36 -2.04
N ASP A 251 2.52 12.53 -1.76
CA ASP A 251 3.41 11.43 -1.37
C ASP A 251 2.97 10.84 -0.03
N ALA A 252 2.69 11.70 0.95
CA ALA A 252 2.17 11.29 2.26
C ALA A 252 0.85 10.53 2.14
N ASN A 253 -0.09 11.03 1.32
CA ASN A 253 -1.37 10.39 1.02
C ASN A 253 -1.19 8.98 0.43
N ASN A 254 -0.27 8.80 -0.52
CA ASN A 254 0.03 7.48 -1.09
C ASN A 254 0.62 6.49 -0.06
N ALA A 255 1.46 6.98 0.88
CA ALA A 255 2.01 6.17 1.96
C ALA A 255 0.95 5.74 2.99
N ILE A 256 0.11 6.67 3.43
CA ILE A 256 -1.01 6.38 4.35
C ILE A 256 -1.96 5.37 3.71
N ARG A 257 -2.29 5.56 2.43
CA ARG A 257 -3.13 4.61 1.69
C ARG A 257 -2.51 3.22 1.59
N LEU A 258 -1.22 3.13 1.26
CA LEU A 258 -0.49 1.85 1.25
C LEU A 258 -0.58 1.17 2.62
N PHE A 259 -0.37 1.91 3.69
CA PHE A 259 -0.43 1.38 5.05
C PHE A 259 -1.81 0.79 5.39
N ILE A 260 -2.88 1.54 5.13
CA ILE A 260 -4.26 1.06 5.30
C ILE A 260 -4.50 -0.23 4.51
N GLU A 261 -4.07 -0.28 3.25
CA GLU A 261 -4.24 -1.46 2.40
C GLU A 261 -3.48 -2.67 2.95
N LEU A 262 -2.25 -2.48 3.43
CA LEU A 262 -1.41 -3.54 3.99
C LEU A 262 -1.93 -4.04 5.33
N LEU A 263 -2.37 -3.15 6.24
CA LEU A 263 -3.06 -3.52 7.48
C LEU A 263 -4.37 -4.27 7.19
N SER A 264 -5.04 -3.95 6.09
CA SER A 264 -6.23 -4.68 5.62
C SER A 264 -5.88 -6.04 4.96
N GLY A 265 -4.59 -6.38 4.84
CA GLY A 265 -4.08 -7.65 4.32
C GLY A 265 -3.82 -7.69 2.80
N ARG A 266 -3.58 -6.54 2.15
CA ARG A 266 -3.25 -6.48 0.72
C ARG A 266 -2.00 -7.31 0.40
N LYS A 267 -2.10 -8.09 -0.68
CA LYS A 267 -0.98 -8.77 -1.33
C LYS A 267 -0.63 -8.01 -2.61
N ILE A 268 0.64 -7.64 -2.76
CA ILE A 268 1.16 -6.95 -3.94
C ILE A 268 2.06 -7.93 -4.69
N TYR A 269 1.62 -8.36 -5.87
CA TYR A 269 2.38 -9.31 -6.67
C TYR A 269 3.35 -8.61 -7.61
N TYR A 270 4.53 -9.21 -7.78
CA TYR A 270 5.53 -8.78 -8.74
C TYR A 270 6.29 -10.00 -9.25
N PHE A 271 6.91 -9.87 -10.41
CA PHE A 271 7.80 -10.91 -10.89
C PHE A 271 9.22 -10.61 -10.44
N ARG A 272 9.85 -11.62 -9.84
CA ARG A 272 11.27 -11.63 -9.59
C ARG A 272 11.95 -12.32 -10.76
N THR A 273 12.92 -11.64 -11.35
CA THR A 273 13.75 -12.20 -12.42
C THR A 273 14.83 -13.07 -11.81
N ILE A 274 14.85 -14.34 -12.18
CA ILE A 274 15.85 -15.32 -11.75
C ILE A 274 16.68 -15.68 -12.96
N SER A 275 17.98 -15.42 -12.85
CA SER A 275 18.96 -15.85 -13.83
C SER A 275 19.41 -17.27 -13.53
N LYS A 276 19.43 -18.11 -14.58
CA LYS A 276 19.85 -19.52 -14.56
C LYS A 276 20.93 -19.82 -15.62
N PHE A 277 21.70 -18.82 -16.03
CA PHE A 277 22.83 -19.07 -16.94
C PHE A 277 23.81 -20.03 -16.28
N THR A 278 24.20 -21.07 -17.02
CA THR A 278 25.25 -22.02 -16.61
C THR A 278 26.62 -21.35 -16.58
N ASP A 279 26.85 -20.41 -17.49
CA ASP A 279 28.04 -19.56 -17.53
C ASP A 279 27.99 -18.49 -16.42
N VAL A 280 28.92 -18.59 -15.48
CA VAL A 280 29.09 -17.67 -14.33
C VAL A 280 29.26 -16.22 -14.78
N LYS A 281 29.94 -15.97 -15.91
CA LYS A 281 30.17 -14.61 -16.42
C LYS A 281 28.88 -14.01 -16.95
N LYS A 282 28.06 -14.79 -17.68
CA LYS A 282 26.73 -14.36 -18.15
C LYS A 282 25.80 -14.09 -16.97
N ASP A 283 25.73 -15.01 -16.01
CA ASP A 283 24.88 -14.86 -14.82
C ASP A 283 25.25 -13.61 -13.99
N TYR A 284 26.55 -13.39 -13.74
CA TYR A 284 27.03 -12.22 -13.01
C TYR A 284 26.73 -10.91 -13.75
N LEU A 285 27.01 -10.86 -15.06
CA LEU A 285 26.81 -9.65 -15.85
C LEU A 285 25.33 -9.28 -15.92
N PHE A 286 24.45 -10.26 -16.12
CA PHE A 286 22.99 -10.05 -16.10
C PHE A 286 22.53 -9.46 -14.75
N LYS A 287 22.92 -10.10 -13.64
CA LYS A 287 22.57 -9.61 -12.28
C LYS A 287 23.09 -8.21 -12.01
N SER A 288 24.30 -7.89 -12.48
CA SER A 288 24.89 -6.57 -12.34
C SER A 288 24.13 -5.51 -13.14
N ILE A 289 23.75 -5.81 -14.39
CA ILE A 289 22.98 -4.91 -15.25
C ILE A 289 21.63 -4.61 -14.59
N GLU A 290 20.88 -5.63 -14.18
CA GLU A 290 19.59 -5.45 -13.49
C GLU A 290 19.72 -4.62 -12.21
N THR A 291 20.76 -4.87 -11.40
CA THR A 291 21.03 -4.09 -10.18
C THR A 291 21.30 -2.61 -10.50
N LEU A 292 22.08 -2.31 -11.54
CA LEU A 292 22.35 -0.93 -11.95
C LEU A 292 21.09 -0.23 -12.46
N ARG A 293 20.28 -0.91 -13.27
CA ARG A 293 19.03 -0.36 -13.81
C ARG A 293 18.11 0.12 -12.70
N ILE A 294 17.95 -0.71 -11.68
CA ILE A 294 17.08 -0.38 -10.57
C ILE A 294 17.62 0.84 -9.81
N LYS A 295 18.93 0.90 -9.54
CA LYS A 295 19.56 2.08 -8.91
C LYS A 295 19.38 3.37 -9.73
N VAL A 296 19.40 3.28 -11.07
CA VAL A 296 19.13 4.44 -11.93
C VAL A 296 17.69 4.95 -11.73
N ILE A 297 16.70 4.05 -11.67
CA ILE A 297 15.29 4.41 -11.44
C ILE A 297 15.12 5.09 -10.07
N GLU A 298 15.72 4.54 -9.02
CA GLU A 298 15.67 5.14 -7.68
C GLU A 298 16.26 6.56 -7.67
N LYS A 299 17.44 6.74 -8.26
CA LYS A 299 18.09 8.06 -8.33
C LYS A 299 17.32 9.04 -9.20
N TYR A 300 16.66 8.58 -10.26
CA TYR A 300 15.77 9.40 -11.07
C TYR A 300 14.54 9.86 -10.26
N ASN A 301 13.91 8.97 -9.49
CA ASN A 301 12.79 9.33 -8.61
C ASN A 301 13.21 10.35 -7.54
N HIS A 302 14.43 10.24 -7.00
CA HIS A 302 15.01 11.27 -6.13
C HIS A 302 15.17 12.61 -6.81
N LEU A 303 15.71 12.60 -8.02
CA LEU A 303 15.91 13.81 -8.81
C LEU A 303 14.57 14.54 -9.00
N LEU A 304 13.52 13.81 -9.37
CA LEU A 304 12.17 14.35 -9.56
C LEU A 304 11.58 14.94 -8.27
N GLY A 305 11.84 14.32 -7.11
CA GLY A 305 11.50 14.88 -5.81
C GLY A 305 12.21 16.20 -5.51
N THR A 306 13.53 16.24 -5.67
CA THR A 306 14.33 17.46 -5.46
C THR A 306 13.96 18.59 -6.41
N TYR A 307 13.61 18.26 -7.65
CA TYR A 307 13.08 19.20 -8.63
C TYR A 307 11.78 19.86 -8.15
N LYS A 308 10.80 19.06 -7.72
CA LYS A 308 9.52 19.56 -7.21
C LYS A 308 9.72 20.43 -5.97
N GLN A 309 10.64 20.05 -5.08
CA GLN A 309 10.97 20.86 -3.92
C GLN A 309 11.54 22.24 -4.30
N CYS A 310 12.50 22.29 -5.22
CA CYS A 310 13.05 23.56 -5.72
C CYS A 310 11.93 24.49 -6.20
N PHE A 311 10.95 23.95 -6.90
CA PHE A 311 9.83 24.72 -7.38
C PHE A 311 8.91 25.22 -6.26
N LEU A 312 8.49 24.33 -5.34
CA LEU A 312 7.62 24.69 -4.23
C LEU A 312 8.23 25.79 -3.35
N THR A 313 9.54 25.74 -3.10
CA THR A 313 10.25 26.77 -2.34
C THR A 313 10.30 28.13 -3.06
N VAL A 314 10.27 28.15 -4.40
CA VAL A 314 10.24 29.39 -5.18
C VAL A 314 8.80 29.91 -5.35
N ALA A 315 7.84 29.00 -5.52
CA ALA A 315 6.41 29.32 -5.66
C ALA A 315 5.82 30.00 -4.43
N SER A 316 6.37 29.77 -3.23
CA SER A 316 5.96 30.50 -2.00
C SER A 316 6.21 32.01 -2.06
N VAL A 317 7.07 32.47 -2.97
CA VAL A 317 7.43 33.90 -3.13
C VAL A 317 6.96 34.46 -4.48
N ALA A 318 6.71 33.60 -5.46
CA ALA A 318 6.19 33.97 -6.79
C ALA A 318 5.01 33.06 -7.16
N PRO A 319 3.78 33.36 -6.71
CA PRO A 319 2.61 32.50 -6.92
C PRO A 319 2.20 32.33 -8.39
N ASN A 320 2.69 33.19 -9.29
CA ASN A 320 2.42 33.11 -10.74
C ASN A 320 3.35 32.15 -11.49
N LEU A 321 4.32 31.53 -10.81
CA LEU A 321 5.12 30.47 -11.41
C LEU A 321 4.27 29.22 -11.48
N SER A 322 3.91 28.79 -12.70
CA SER A 322 3.27 27.51 -12.94
C SER A 322 4.35 26.42 -12.99
N LEU A 323 4.16 25.36 -12.19
CA LEU A 323 5.07 24.21 -12.24
C LEU A 323 4.87 23.59 -13.63
N LYS A 324 5.90 23.65 -14.46
CA LYS A 324 6.00 22.76 -15.62
C LYS A 324 6.18 21.36 -15.05
N GLU A 325 5.07 20.68 -14.81
CA GLU A 325 5.10 19.23 -14.59
C GLU A 325 5.75 18.67 -15.85
N VAL A 326 6.86 17.95 -15.67
CA VAL A 326 7.37 17.11 -16.75
C VAL A 326 6.39 15.94 -16.83
N ILE A 327 5.29 16.15 -17.56
CA ILE A 327 4.14 15.23 -17.65
C ILE A 327 4.49 13.95 -18.43
N ASN A 328 5.62 13.93 -19.14
CA ASN A 328 6.09 12.73 -19.81
C ASN A 328 7.44 12.33 -19.27
N VAL A 329 7.44 11.30 -18.41
CA VAL A 329 8.58 10.39 -18.32
C VAL A 329 8.66 9.71 -19.68
N SER A 330 9.46 10.25 -20.60
CA SER A 330 9.86 9.49 -21.79
C SER A 330 10.53 8.19 -21.34
N ASP A 331 10.52 7.15 -22.18
CA ASP A 331 11.23 5.89 -21.88
C ASP A 331 12.74 6.14 -21.64
N ASP A 332 13.28 7.27 -22.12
CA ASP A 332 14.66 7.70 -21.88
C ASP A 332 14.81 8.62 -20.66
N ILE A 333 15.42 8.06 -19.61
CA ILE A 333 15.76 8.78 -18.38
C ILE A 333 16.68 9.98 -18.66
N LEU A 334 17.58 9.89 -19.63
CA LEU A 334 18.55 10.95 -19.93
C LEU A 334 17.89 12.16 -20.60
N GLU A 335 16.92 11.92 -21.48
CA GLU A 335 16.08 12.98 -22.04
C GLU A 335 15.24 13.68 -20.95
N ASN A 336 14.65 12.90 -20.03
CA ASN A 336 13.89 13.45 -18.91
C ASN A 336 14.77 14.30 -17.98
N VAL A 337 15.99 13.84 -17.68
CA VAL A 337 16.97 14.59 -16.88
C VAL A 337 17.30 15.94 -17.55
N LYS A 338 17.54 15.95 -18.86
CA LYS A 338 17.78 17.21 -19.61
C LYS A 338 16.60 18.18 -19.51
N LYS A 339 15.36 17.68 -19.65
CA LYS A 339 14.14 18.50 -19.49
C LYS A 339 14.04 19.11 -18.09
N LEU A 340 14.38 18.35 -17.06
CA LEU A 340 14.42 18.85 -15.67
C LEU A 340 15.53 19.89 -15.47
N GLU A 341 16.73 19.67 -15.99
CA GLU A 341 17.85 20.62 -15.95
C GLU A 341 17.45 21.97 -16.59
N MET A 342 16.85 21.94 -17.79
CA MET A 342 16.37 23.15 -18.49
C MET A 342 15.26 23.89 -17.75
N SER A 343 14.33 23.14 -17.12
CA SER A 343 13.25 23.75 -16.34
C SER A 343 13.79 24.45 -15.09
N LEU A 344 14.77 23.85 -14.39
CA LEU A 344 15.41 24.48 -13.25
C LEU A 344 16.25 25.70 -13.60
N SER A 345 16.89 25.73 -14.78
CA SER A 345 17.64 26.92 -15.20
C SER A 345 16.74 28.13 -15.43
N GLN A 346 15.45 27.91 -15.72
CA GLN A 346 14.44 28.97 -15.89
C GLN A 346 13.91 29.54 -14.55
N LEU A 347 14.20 28.90 -13.42
CA LEU A 347 13.82 29.40 -12.09
C LEU A 347 14.71 30.58 -11.68
N HIS A 348 14.35 31.78 -12.10
CA HIS A 348 14.92 33.03 -11.62
C HIS A 348 14.00 33.67 -10.58
N ALA A 349 14.46 33.75 -9.33
CA ALA A 349 13.75 34.48 -8.29
C ALA A 349 14.54 35.77 -7.95
N ARG A 350 14.05 36.92 -8.45
CA ARG A 350 14.68 38.24 -8.24
C ARG A 350 14.57 38.76 -6.80
N LYS A 351 13.65 38.23 -5.98
CA LYS A 351 13.43 38.62 -4.58
C LYS A 351 13.24 37.36 -3.73
N LEU A 352 14.32 36.80 -3.19
CA LEU A 352 14.26 35.73 -2.17
C LEU A 352 14.86 36.26 -0.87
N THR A 353 14.24 35.93 0.27
CA THR A 353 14.86 36.15 1.58
C THR A 353 16.15 35.34 1.71
N LYS A 354 17.07 35.76 2.60
CA LYS A 354 18.37 35.10 2.80
C LYS A 354 18.23 33.60 3.12
N GLU A 355 17.23 33.24 3.92
CA GLU A 355 16.92 31.86 4.29
C GLU A 355 16.40 31.04 3.12
N LEU A 356 15.43 31.56 2.36
CA LEU A 356 14.90 30.88 1.18
C LEU A 356 15.96 30.72 0.10
N ARG A 357 16.85 31.72 -0.08
CA ARG A 357 17.99 31.62 -0.99
C ARG A 357 18.94 30.48 -0.61
N LYS A 358 19.21 30.30 0.69
CA LYS A 358 20.04 29.19 1.19
C LYS A 358 19.36 27.84 0.94
N GLN A 359 18.05 27.72 1.19
CA GLN A 359 17.28 26.50 0.95
C GLN A 359 17.23 26.13 -0.54
N VAL A 360 16.99 27.11 -1.42
CA VAL A 360 16.98 26.89 -2.89
C VAL A 360 18.36 26.44 -3.36
N LEU A 361 19.45 27.08 -2.89
CA LEU A 361 20.81 26.71 -3.27
C LEU A 361 21.16 25.29 -2.82
N GLN A 362 20.84 24.93 -1.57
CA GLN A 362 21.05 23.57 -1.05
C GLN A 362 20.29 22.52 -1.88
N THR A 363 19.04 22.81 -2.23
CA THR A 363 18.20 21.90 -3.03
C THR A 363 18.74 21.76 -4.46
N LYS A 364 19.18 22.87 -5.08
CA LYS A 364 19.81 22.87 -6.42
C LYS A 364 21.13 22.09 -6.43
N ASN A 365 21.94 22.20 -5.38
CA ASN A 365 23.17 21.42 -5.25
C ASN A 365 22.88 19.91 -5.16
N ARG A 366 21.87 19.51 -4.36
CA ARG A 366 21.43 18.11 -4.29
C ARG A 366 20.89 17.60 -5.62
N PHE A 367 20.13 18.43 -6.35
CA PHE A 367 19.67 18.11 -7.69
C PHE A 367 20.86 17.82 -8.62
N ASN A 368 21.83 18.73 -8.70
CA ASN A 368 23.02 18.56 -9.55
C ASN A 368 23.84 17.32 -9.16
N GLN A 369 24.00 17.03 -7.87
CA GLN A 369 24.65 15.81 -7.40
C GLN A 369 23.94 14.56 -7.91
N ASN A 370 22.60 14.50 -7.80
CA ASN A 370 21.81 13.39 -8.31
C ASN A 370 21.91 13.25 -9.83
N VAL A 371 21.97 14.35 -10.59
CA VAL A 371 22.21 14.31 -12.03
C VAL A 371 23.55 13.64 -12.35
N SER A 372 24.64 14.06 -11.69
CA SER A 372 25.97 13.48 -11.90
C SER A 372 26.02 11.99 -11.57
N ILE A 373 25.34 11.57 -10.50
CA ILE A 373 25.20 10.16 -10.12
C ILE A 373 24.46 9.38 -11.23
N ILE A 374 23.32 9.88 -11.72
CA ILE A 374 22.56 9.23 -12.79
C ILE A 374 23.40 9.10 -14.06
N LYS A 375 24.09 10.17 -14.49
CA LYS A 375 24.97 10.15 -15.67
C LYS A 375 26.07 9.09 -15.54
N THR A 376 26.67 8.97 -14.34
CA THR A 376 27.69 7.95 -14.05
C THR A 376 27.12 6.53 -14.10
N LEU A 377 25.97 6.30 -13.46
CA LEU A 377 25.30 5.00 -13.46
C LEU A 377 24.88 4.57 -14.87
N LEU A 378 24.34 5.50 -15.68
CA LEU A 378 23.97 5.24 -17.08
C LEU A 378 25.20 4.91 -17.94
N LYS A 379 26.33 5.62 -17.75
CA LYS A 379 27.58 5.29 -18.44
C LYS A 379 28.02 3.86 -18.12
N ARG A 380 28.00 3.49 -16.84
CA ARG A 380 28.35 2.14 -16.38
C ARG A 380 27.39 1.08 -16.94
N LEU A 381 26.09 1.37 -16.95
CA LEU A 381 25.07 0.49 -17.52
C LEU A 381 25.33 0.24 -19.00
N ASN A 382 25.60 1.29 -19.78
CA ASN A 382 25.95 1.17 -21.20
C ASN A 382 27.19 0.32 -21.43
N THR A 383 28.24 0.49 -20.61
CA THR A 383 29.44 -0.36 -20.70
C THR A 383 29.13 -1.83 -20.43
N GLN A 384 28.28 -2.13 -19.43
CA GLN A 384 27.90 -3.51 -19.13
C GLN A 384 27.00 -4.12 -20.21
N LEU A 385 26.08 -3.34 -20.80
CA LEU A 385 25.29 -3.77 -21.95
C LEU A 385 26.16 -4.04 -23.18
N GLN A 386 27.16 -3.20 -23.45
CA GLN A 386 28.13 -3.46 -24.53
C GLN A 386 28.93 -4.74 -24.28
N GLN A 387 29.33 -5.00 -23.04
CA GLN A 387 29.96 -6.27 -22.67
C GLN A 387 29.00 -7.45 -22.88
N TRP A 388 27.72 -7.28 -22.55
CA TRP A 388 26.68 -8.29 -22.75
C TRP A 388 26.52 -8.66 -24.22
N HIS A 389 26.33 -7.67 -25.10
CA HIS A 389 26.15 -7.91 -26.53
C HIS A 389 27.39 -8.49 -27.24
N ARG A 390 28.57 -8.42 -26.61
CA ARG A 390 29.81 -9.06 -27.11
C ARG A 390 29.96 -10.51 -26.67
N LEU A 391 29.14 -11.00 -25.74
CA LEU A 391 29.22 -12.39 -25.31
C LEU A 391 28.65 -13.33 -26.39
N PRO A 392 29.28 -14.49 -26.62
CA PRO A 392 28.73 -15.49 -27.53
C PRO A 392 27.50 -16.14 -26.90
N PHE A 393 26.38 -16.15 -27.62
CA PHE A 393 25.15 -16.86 -27.24
C PHE A 393 24.93 -18.04 -28.20
N ASN A 394 24.94 -19.25 -27.66
CA ASN A 394 24.55 -20.45 -28.42
C ASN A 394 23.01 -20.54 -28.52
N ASN A 395 22.49 -21.40 -29.39
CA ASN A 395 21.03 -21.60 -29.54
C ASN A 395 20.32 -21.98 -28.22
N ASP A 396 21.03 -22.65 -27.30
CA ASP A 396 20.54 -23.02 -25.97
C ASP A 396 20.67 -21.88 -24.93
N ASP A 397 21.47 -20.85 -25.20
CA ASP A 397 21.69 -19.70 -24.32
C ASP A 397 20.64 -18.59 -24.47
N LYS A 398 19.57 -18.83 -25.23
CA LYS A 398 18.50 -17.85 -25.44
C LYS A 398 17.99 -17.33 -24.10
N LEU A 399 17.88 -16.01 -23.99
CA LEU A 399 17.37 -15.29 -22.81
C LEU A 399 16.09 -15.92 -22.23
N ILE A 400 15.20 -16.39 -23.10
CA ILE A 400 13.91 -17.00 -22.73
C ILE A 400 14.08 -18.32 -21.94
N ASN A 401 15.16 -19.08 -22.20
CA ASN A 401 15.41 -20.37 -21.56
C ASN A 401 16.15 -20.22 -20.23
N ASN A 402 16.99 -19.19 -20.10
CA ASN A 402 17.85 -18.96 -18.94
C ASN A 402 17.34 -17.90 -17.97
N ILE A 403 16.28 -17.18 -18.32
CA ILE A 403 15.63 -16.21 -17.44
C ILE A 403 14.26 -16.75 -17.05
N GLU A 404 14.10 -17.07 -15.77
CA GLU A 404 12.80 -17.43 -15.20
C GLU A 404 12.18 -16.21 -14.50
N HIS A 405 10.87 -16.06 -14.65
CA HIS A 405 10.09 -15.08 -13.91
C HIS A 405 9.26 -15.79 -12.85
N GLU A 406 9.70 -15.70 -11.60
CA GLU A 406 8.93 -16.21 -10.46
C GLU A 406 7.93 -15.14 -10.01
N LEU A 407 6.65 -15.51 -9.92
CA LEU A 407 5.63 -14.64 -9.35
C LEU A 407 5.76 -14.64 -7.82
N VAL A 408 6.23 -13.53 -7.27
CA VAL A 408 6.40 -13.30 -5.83
C VAL A 408 5.36 -12.29 -5.36
N TYR A 409 5.09 -12.23 -4.05
CA TYR A 409 4.22 -11.22 -3.46
C TYR A 409 4.80 -10.62 -2.18
N VAL A 410 4.42 -9.38 -1.94
CA VAL A 410 4.67 -8.61 -0.73
C VAL A 410 3.36 -8.54 0.05
N PHE A 411 3.39 -8.91 1.33
CA PHE A 411 2.24 -8.84 2.23
C PHE A 411 2.71 -8.73 3.69
N LEU A 412 1.81 -8.28 4.57
CA LEU A 412 2.03 -8.33 6.01
C LEU A 412 1.28 -9.51 6.61
N GLU A 413 1.98 -10.37 7.35
CA GLU A 413 1.37 -11.42 8.15
C GLU A 413 0.55 -10.85 9.32
N ASP A 414 -0.44 -11.60 9.79
CA ASP A 414 -1.42 -11.15 10.77
C ASP A 414 -0.78 -10.64 12.07
N LYS A 415 0.20 -11.40 12.59
CA LYS A 415 0.98 -10.99 13.76
C LYS A 415 1.75 -9.69 13.50
N MET A 416 2.35 -9.54 12.31
CA MET A 416 3.08 -8.32 11.94
C MET A 416 2.14 -7.12 11.81
N ARG A 417 0.92 -7.31 11.28
CA ARG A 417 -0.09 -6.24 11.18
C ARG A 417 -0.44 -5.68 12.56
N MET A 418 -0.64 -6.56 13.55
CA MET A 418 -0.91 -6.15 14.92
C MET A 418 0.29 -5.44 15.57
N THR A 419 1.52 -5.96 15.37
CA THR A 419 2.74 -5.31 15.89
C THR A 419 2.97 -3.93 15.28
N LEU A 420 2.76 -3.77 13.97
CA LEU A 420 2.94 -2.49 13.29
C LEU A 420 1.86 -1.48 13.70
N ALA A 421 0.61 -1.92 13.86
CA ALA A 421 -0.42 -1.08 14.41
C ALA A 421 -0.06 -0.62 15.83
N TYR A 422 0.45 -1.52 16.69
CA TYR A 422 0.89 -1.14 18.03
C TYR A 422 2.02 -0.08 18.01
N GLN A 423 3.06 -0.27 17.20
CA GLN A 423 4.14 0.72 17.04
C GLN A 423 3.62 2.07 16.54
N MET A 424 2.61 2.05 15.66
CA MET A 424 1.98 3.28 15.18
C MET A 424 1.10 3.93 16.25
N TYR A 425 0.39 3.15 17.05
CA TYR A 425 -0.40 3.63 18.17
C TYR A 425 0.46 4.32 19.23
N GLU A 426 1.59 3.72 19.61
CA GLU A 426 2.55 4.35 20.52
C GLU A 426 3.08 5.66 19.95
N TYR A 427 3.40 5.69 18.65
CA TYR A 427 3.80 6.93 17.99
C TYR A 427 2.69 7.98 18.04
N ILE A 428 1.45 7.64 17.69
CA ILE A 428 0.34 8.62 17.65
C ILE A 428 0.07 9.24 19.02
N ASN A 429 0.14 8.46 20.10
CA ASN A 429 -0.16 8.91 21.45
C ASN A 429 1.05 9.53 22.18
N HIS A 430 2.22 9.53 21.56
CA HIS A 430 3.36 10.25 22.11
C HIS A 430 3.21 11.76 21.85
N GLU A 431 3.72 12.60 22.75
CA GLU A 431 3.71 14.04 22.55
C GLU A 431 4.66 14.42 21.40
N HIS A 432 4.14 15.18 20.44
CA HIS A 432 4.93 15.69 19.33
C HIS A 432 4.74 17.19 19.16
N ASP A 433 5.84 17.92 19.10
CA ASP A 433 5.85 19.34 18.80
C ASP A 433 5.90 19.59 17.29
N PHE A 434 4.75 19.49 16.63
CA PHE A 434 4.61 19.88 15.22
C PHE A 434 4.03 21.28 15.09
N GLN A 435 4.72 22.14 14.32
CA GLN A 435 4.30 23.53 14.13
C GLN A 435 3.06 23.66 13.24
N THR A 436 2.81 22.70 12.35
CA THR A 436 1.69 22.71 11.41
C THR A 436 1.08 21.33 11.20
N LYS A 437 -0.20 21.29 10.78
CA LYS A 437 -0.89 20.05 10.39
C LYS A 437 -0.22 19.35 9.20
N GLU A 438 0.36 20.10 8.27
CA GLU A 438 1.13 19.53 7.16
C GLU A 438 2.35 18.77 7.67
N GLN A 439 3.10 19.36 8.61
CA GLN A 439 4.26 18.73 9.22
C GLN A 439 3.88 17.43 9.95
N TYR A 440 2.77 17.45 10.70
CA TYR A 440 2.24 16.26 11.37
C TYR A 440 1.93 15.12 10.38
N ILE A 441 1.21 15.40 9.29
CA ILE A 441 0.86 14.38 8.29
C ILE A 441 2.09 13.81 7.60
N LYS A 442 3.07 14.68 7.29
CA LYS A 442 4.34 14.25 6.70
C LYS A 442 5.15 13.40 7.69
N ALA A 443 5.17 13.75 8.97
CA ALA A 443 5.79 12.95 10.02
C ALA A 443 5.10 11.59 10.18
N TYR A 444 3.77 11.56 10.16
CA TYR A 444 2.95 10.36 10.20
C TYR A 444 3.28 9.41 9.02
N ALA A 445 3.33 9.94 7.79
CA ALA A 445 3.70 9.16 6.61
C ALA A 445 5.16 8.66 6.66
N ARG A 446 6.08 9.45 7.22
CA ARG A 446 7.46 9.01 7.46
C ARG A 446 7.52 7.87 8.47
N GLN A 447 6.77 7.95 9.56
CA GLN A 447 6.72 6.90 10.56
C GLN A 447 6.19 5.59 9.96
N ILE A 448 5.14 5.65 9.13
CA ILE A 448 4.65 4.51 8.36
C ILE A 448 5.79 3.87 7.55
N VAL A 449 6.52 4.65 6.76
CA VAL A 449 7.60 4.11 5.92
C VAL A 449 8.73 3.53 6.77
N LYS A 450 9.02 4.14 7.93
CA LYS A 450 10.02 3.63 8.89
C LYS A 450 9.62 2.25 9.42
N ILE A 451 8.39 2.07 9.90
CA ILE A 451 7.93 0.79 10.47
C ILE A 451 7.73 -0.28 9.39
N LEU A 452 7.40 0.10 8.16
CA LEU A 452 7.27 -0.83 7.03
C LEU A 452 8.61 -1.25 6.41
N LYS A 453 9.72 -0.58 6.75
CA LYS A 453 11.03 -0.79 6.12
C LYS A 453 11.50 -2.23 6.18
N GLU A 454 11.64 -2.79 7.38
CA GLU A 454 12.11 -4.16 7.59
C GLU A 454 11.06 -5.21 7.18
N PRO A 455 9.78 -5.09 7.59
CA PRO A 455 8.73 -6.06 7.22
C PRO A 455 8.59 -6.31 5.73
N LEU A 456 8.72 -5.26 4.92
CA LEU A 456 8.53 -5.36 3.47
C LEU A 456 9.85 -5.49 2.71
N ASN A 457 10.99 -5.45 3.40
CA ASN A 457 12.31 -5.34 2.78
C ASN A 457 12.36 -4.19 1.74
N LEU A 458 12.01 -2.97 2.17
CA LEU A 458 12.01 -1.79 1.28
C LEU A 458 13.41 -1.41 0.78
N GLU A 459 14.47 -2.03 1.29
CA GLU A 459 15.84 -1.92 0.76
C GLU A 459 16.01 -2.68 -0.56
N ASP A 460 15.19 -3.71 -0.82
CA ASP A 460 15.11 -4.33 -2.12
C ASP A 460 14.33 -3.43 -3.07
N SER A 461 15.08 -2.79 -3.93
CA SER A 461 14.56 -1.87 -4.92
C SER A 461 13.55 -2.51 -5.90
N SER A 462 13.59 -3.83 -6.09
CA SER A 462 12.59 -4.59 -6.87
C SER A 462 11.25 -4.59 -6.15
N VAL A 463 11.27 -4.78 -4.82
CA VAL A 463 10.08 -4.71 -3.97
C VAL A 463 9.54 -3.30 -3.93
N LEU A 464 10.41 -2.29 -3.79
CA LEU A 464 10.00 -0.89 -3.80
C LEU A 464 9.31 -0.55 -5.12
N THR A 465 9.95 -0.86 -6.26
CA THR A 465 9.40 -0.59 -7.59
C THR A 465 8.07 -1.33 -7.80
N ALA A 466 7.98 -2.58 -7.34
CA ALA A 466 6.76 -3.35 -7.39
C ALA A 466 5.62 -2.68 -6.62
N ILE A 467 5.87 -2.18 -5.42
CA ILE A 467 4.86 -1.47 -4.64
C ILE A 467 4.44 -0.19 -5.35
N GLU A 468 5.37 0.64 -5.81
CA GLU A 468 5.07 1.92 -6.47
C GLU A 468 4.36 1.77 -7.82
N MET A 469 4.67 0.71 -8.58
CA MET A 469 4.00 0.42 -9.85
C MET A 469 2.68 -0.36 -9.68
N SER A 470 2.41 -0.88 -8.48
CA SER A 470 1.17 -1.60 -8.21
C SER A 470 -0.05 -0.68 -8.24
N ARG A 471 -1.19 -1.24 -8.65
CA ARG A 471 -2.48 -0.56 -8.52
C ARG A 471 -2.95 -0.62 -7.06
N GLY A 472 -3.29 0.55 -6.51
CA GLY A 472 -3.90 0.70 -5.18
C GLY A 472 -5.42 0.49 -5.21
N ALA A 473 -6.01 0.10 -4.09
CA ALA A 473 -7.45 -0.08 -3.90
C ALA A 473 -8.15 1.27 -3.80
N ASN A 474 -9.18 1.54 -4.61
CA ASN A 474 -9.79 2.87 -4.66
C ASN A 474 -10.57 3.19 -3.37
N LEU A 475 -9.92 3.82 -2.38
CA LEU A 475 -10.51 4.13 -1.08
C LEU A 475 -11.42 5.37 -1.09
N SER A 476 -11.61 6.02 -2.24
CA SER A 476 -12.35 7.28 -2.37
C SER A 476 -13.86 7.17 -2.09
N SER A 477 -14.41 5.95 -2.11
CA SER A 477 -15.80 5.65 -1.77
C SER A 477 -16.02 5.47 -0.26
N ILE A 478 -14.95 5.37 0.53
CA ILE A 478 -15.04 5.23 1.99
C ILE A 478 -15.26 6.62 2.58
N ARG A 479 -16.37 6.79 3.31
CA ARG A 479 -16.72 8.07 3.93
C ARG A 479 -16.06 8.19 5.30
N LEU A 480 -15.71 9.42 5.67
CA LEU A 480 -15.17 9.73 7.00
C LEU A 480 -16.15 9.38 8.12
N SER A 481 -17.46 9.53 7.86
CA SER A 481 -18.54 9.22 8.79
C SER A 481 -18.80 7.72 9.01
N ASN A 482 -18.21 6.84 8.20
CA ASN A 482 -18.37 5.40 8.39
C ASN A 482 -17.69 4.98 9.71
N SER A 483 -18.24 3.96 10.37
CA SER A 483 -17.56 3.39 11.54
C SER A 483 -16.22 2.76 11.13
N THR A 484 -15.26 2.69 12.05
CA THR A 484 -13.94 2.12 11.76
C THR A 484 -14.03 0.69 11.24
N LYS A 485 -14.96 -0.11 11.77
CA LYS A 485 -15.24 -1.46 11.28
C LYS A 485 -15.73 -1.46 9.84
N GLN A 486 -16.70 -0.59 9.49
CA GLN A 486 -17.17 -0.43 8.11
C GLN A 486 -16.05 0.02 7.16
N LYS A 487 -15.18 0.95 7.59
CA LYS A 487 -14.03 1.40 6.79
C LYS A 487 -13.07 0.24 6.49
N LEU A 488 -12.77 -0.59 7.50
CA LEU A 488 -11.92 -1.77 7.37
C LEU A 488 -12.52 -2.83 6.43
N ASP A 489 -13.79 -3.19 6.65
CA ASP A 489 -14.51 -4.19 5.85
C ASP A 489 -14.62 -3.76 4.38
N THR A 490 -14.97 -2.49 4.16
CA THR A 490 -15.05 -1.92 2.80
C THR A 490 -13.68 -1.97 2.13
N THR A 491 -12.61 -1.63 2.85
CA THR A 491 -11.24 -1.68 2.32
C THR A 491 -10.81 -3.08 1.96
N TYR A 492 -11.11 -4.05 2.82
CA TYR A 492 -10.86 -5.46 2.56
C TYR A 492 -11.50 -5.90 1.23
N ASN A 493 -12.75 -5.50 0.99
CA ASN A 493 -13.46 -5.83 -0.25
C ASN A 493 -12.88 -5.10 -1.47
N LEU A 494 -12.58 -3.80 -1.34
CA LEU A 494 -11.98 -2.99 -2.40
C LEU A 494 -10.61 -3.55 -2.81
N ARG A 495 -9.76 -3.92 -1.85
CA ARG A 495 -8.43 -4.46 -2.13
C ARG A 495 -8.46 -5.85 -2.76
N LYS A 496 -9.49 -6.67 -2.48
CA LYS A 496 -9.68 -7.99 -3.08
C LYS A 496 -10.17 -7.86 -4.53
N SER A 497 -10.93 -6.79 -4.80
CA SER A 497 -11.47 -6.49 -6.12
C SER A 497 -10.40 -6.05 -7.12
N VAL A 498 -9.34 -5.38 -6.67
CA VAL A 498 -8.22 -4.99 -7.55
C VAL A 498 -7.50 -6.23 -8.06
N LYS A 499 -7.79 -6.59 -9.32
CA LYS A 499 -7.15 -7.70 -10.01
C LYS A 499 -5.72 -7.29 -10.37
N THR A 500 -4.75 -8.07 -9.91
CA THR A 500 -3.41 -7.95 -10.46
C THR A 500 -3.41 -8.57 -11.85
N ASN A 501 -3.19 -7.75 -12.88
CA ASN A 501 -3.09 -8.23 -14.26
C ASN A 501 -1.73 -8.91 -14.47
N ILE A 502 -1.61 -10.16 -14.00
CA ILE A 502 -0.37 -10.95 -14.05
C ILE A 502 0.13 -11.09 -15.50
N PHE A 503 -0.79 -11.24 -16.46
CA PHE A 503 -0.45 -11.31 -17.89
C PHE A 503 0.21 -10.03 -18.38
N GLU A 504 -0.37 -8.86 -18.05
CA GLU A 504 0.22 -7.58 -18.42
C GLU A 504 1.56 -7.32 -17.72
N LEU A 505 1.69 -7.69 -16.45
CA LEU A 505 2.97 -7.63 -15.74
C LEU A 505 4.04 -8.47 -16.43
N ARG A 506 3.71 -9.71 -16.80
CA ARG A 506 4.62 -10.61 -17.53
C ARG A 506 5.00 -10.03 -18.89
N ARG A 507 4.02 -9.54 -19.65
CA ARG A 507 4.24 -8.92 -20.97
C ARG A 507 5.13 -7.69 -20.90
N ARG A 508 4.94 -6.82 -19.89
CA ARG A 508 5.79 -5.64 -19.68
C ARG A 508 7.23 -6.03 -19.41
N ILE A 509 7.45 -7.02 -18.55
CA ILE A 509 8.80 -7.49 -18.21
C ILE A 509 9.48 -8.15 -19.41
N GLN A 510 8.76 -9.00 -20.16
CA GLN A 510 9.30 -9.60 -21.38
C GLN A 510 9.65 -8.54 -22.42
N LYS A 511 8.80 -7.52 -22.63
CA LYS A 511 9.10 -6.41 -23.55
C LYS A 511 10.38 -5.67 -23.13
N ILE A 512 10.53 -5.40 -21.84
CA ILE A 512 11.72 -4.74 -21.28
C ILE A 512 12.97 -5.59 -21.48
N LEU A 513 12.91 -6.89 -21.22
CA LEU A 513 14.05 -7.79 -21.40
C LEU A 513 14.46 -7.91 -22.86
N VAL A 514 13.49 -8.10 -23.77
CA VAL A 514 13.78 -8.21 -25.21
C VAL A 514 14.40 -6.91 -25.70
N ALA A 515 13.82 -5.76 -25.40
CA ALA A 515 14.31 -4.47 -25.90
C ALA A 515 15.73 -4.09 -25.43
N GLN A 516 16.29 -4.78 -24.44
CA GLN A 516 17.55 -4.41 -23.81
C GLN A 516 18.66 -5.42 -24.00
N TYR A 517 18.32 -6.71 -24.04
CA TYR A 517 19.30 -7.79 -24.11
C TYR A 517 19.36 -8.46 -25.48
N VAL A 518 18.36 -8.22 -26.33
CA VAL A 518 18.32 -8.59 -27.76
C VAL A 518 18.50 -7.33 -28.56
#